data_AF-A0A3M1N977-F1
#
_entry.id   AF-A0A3M1N977-F1
#
_cell.length_a   1.000
_cell.length_b   1.000
_cell.length_c   1.000
_cell.angle_alpha   90.00
_cell.angle_beta   90.00
_cell.angle_gamma   90.00
#
_symmetry.space_group_name_H-M   'P 1'
#
loop_
_entity.id
_entity.type
_entity.pdbx_description
1 polymer ?
#
loop_
_entity_poly.entity_id
_entity_poly.type
_entity_poly.pdbx_seq_one_letter_code
_entity_poly.pdbx_strand_id
1 'polypeptide(L)' 'MRLTGQTPVAGIARPQPRMNLFTFVVHRVGEAWRCAAAHNTDIVPGMETNVTDEAGRLRAVDYRP' A
#
# COMPACT_ATOMS: atom_id res chain seq x y z
N MET A 1 5.49 -1.66 -5.88
CA MET A 1 5.82 -2.80 -6.76
C MET A 1 4.57 -3.58 -7.14
N ARG A 2 4.66 -4.51 -8.09
CA ARG A 2 3.59 -5.49 -8.38
C ARG A 2 3.86 -6.79 -7.64
N LEU A 3 2.93 -7.22 -6.80
CA LEU A 3 3.04 -8.43 -5.98
C LEU A 3 2.03 -9.48 -6.42
N THR A 4 2.50 -10.72 -6.55
CA THR A 4 1.70 -11.91 -6.86
C THR A 4 2.09 -13.09 -5.98
N GLY A 5 1.27 -14.15 -5.94
CA GLY A 5 1.60 -15.39 -5.22
C GLY A 5 1.20 -15.38 -3.74
N GLN A 6 0.28 -14.51 -3.36
CA GLN A 6 -0.28 -14.48 -2.01
C GLN A 6 -1.07 -15.77 -1.72
N THR A 7 -1.03 -16.22 -0.47
CA THR A 7 -1.77 -17.40 -0.02
C THR A 7 -3.27 -17.10 0.10
N PRO A 8 -4.16 -17.99 -0.37
CA PRO A 8 -5.60 -17.89 -0.13
C PRO A 8 -5.93 -17.76 1.37
N VAL A 9 -6.76 -16.80 1.74
CA VAL A 9 -7.15 -16.53 3.14
C VAL A 9 -8.49 -15.77 3.20
N ALA A 10 -9.21 -15.85 4.33
CA ALA A 10 -10.42 -15.07 4.60
C ALA A 10 -11.51 -15.19 3.50
N GLY A 11 -11.74 -16.41 3.00
CA GLY A 11 -12.73 -16.66 1.94
C GLY A 11 -12.27 -16.28 0.52
N ILE A 12 -11.05 -15.74 0.35
CA ILE A 12 -10.49 -15.45 -0.97
C ILE A 12 -9.79 -16.70 -1.51
N ALA A 13 -10.44 -17.39 -2.45
CA ALA A 13 -9.90 -18.60 -3.06
C ALA A 13 -8.72 -18.34 -4.01
N ARG A 14 -8.72 -17.20 -4.71
CA ARG A 14 -7.69 -16.84 -5.71
C ARG A 14 -7.22 -15.40 -5.53
N PRO A 15 -6.21 -15.16 -4.67
CA PRO A 15 -5.63 -13.84 -4.49
C PRO A 15 -5.16 -13.25 -5.83
N GLN A 16 -5.48 -11.98 -6.05
CA GLN A 16 -5.13 -11.26 -7.26
C GLN A 16 -3.86 -10.43 -7.05
N PRO A 17 -3.17 -10.03 -8.14
CA PRO A 17 -2.03 -9.12 -8.05
C PRO A 17 -2.40 -7.84 -7.30
N ARG A 18 -1.50 -7.38 -6.42
CA ARG A 18 -1.63 -6.09 -5.73
C ARG A 18 -0.48 -5.16 -6.08
N MET A 19 -0.73 -3.87 -6.01
CA MET A 19 0.27 -2.82 -6.19
C MET A 19 0.51 -2.13 -4.86
N ASN A 20 1.75 -1.78 -4.56
CA ASN A 20 2.09 -1.06 -3.33
C ASN A 20 3.17 -0.01 -3.56
N LEU A 21 3.38 0.83 -2.56
CA LEU A 21 4.49 1.76 -2.46
C LEU A 21 5.29 1.45 -1.18
N PHE A 22 6.61 1.38 -1.32
CA PHE A 22 7.52 1.32 -0.19
C PHE A 22 8.27 2.64 -0.05
N THR A 23 8.32 3.15 1.17
CA THR A 23 9.16 4.29 1.55
C THR A 23 10.12 3.84 2.63
N PHE A 24 11.40 4.13 2.48
CA PHE A 24 12.42 3.87 3.49
C PHE A 24 13.03 5.19 3.94
N VAL A 25 13.15 5.37 5.26
CA VAL A 25 14.02 6.38 5.86
C VAL A 25 15.31 5.68 6.24
N VAL A 26 16.42 6.14 5.70
CA VAL A 26 17.75 5.56 5.94
C VAL A 26 18.72 6.62 6.45
N HIS A 27 19.66 6.20 7.27
CA HIS A 27 20.77 7.06 7.73
C HIS A 27 22.09 6.29 7.64
N ARG A 28 23.19 7.02 7.50
CA ARG A 28 24.53 6.43 7.42
C ARG A 28 25.04 6.14 8.84
N VAL A 29 25.64 4.97 9.04
CA VAL A 29 26.32 4.54 10.27
C VAL A 29 27.69 3.98 9.86
N GLY A 30 28.75 4.74 10.15
CA GLY A 30 30.09 4.47 9.60
C GLY A 30 30.04 4.49 8.07
N GLU A 31 30.48 3.40 7.45
CA GLU A 31 30.50 3.24 5.98
C GLU A 31 29.24 2.56 5.41
N ALA A 32 28.23 2.25 6.25
CA ALA A 32 27.03 1.54 5.84
C ALA A 32 25.77 2.40 5.95
N TRP A 33 24.78 2.16 5.09
CA TRP A 33 23.42 2.68 5.26
C TRP A 33 22.58 1.72 6.12
N ARG A 34 21.83 2.29 7.05
CA ARG A 34 20.91 1.55 7.93
C ARG A 34 19.51 2.13 7.77
N CYS A 35 18.51 1.25 7.72
CA CYS A 35 17.11 1.65 7.66
C CYS A 35 16.64 2.00 9.07
N ALA A 36 16.21 3.25 9.25
CA ALA A 36 15.57 3.71 10.49
C ALA A 36 14.07 3.43 10.47
N ALA A 37 13.43 3.55 9.30
CA ALA A 37 12.01 3.27 9.14
C ALA A 37 11.70 2.75 7.75
N ALA A 38 10.68 1.90 7.67
CA ALA A 38 10.09 1.43 6.42
C ALA A 38 8.57 1.57 6.51
N HIS A 39 7.96 2.07 5.45
CA HIS A 39 6.51 2.15 5.30
C HIS A 39 6.10 1.41 4.03
N ASN A 40 5.06 0.59 4.15
CA ASN A 40 4.45 -0.14 3.05
C ASN A 40 2.97 0.21 3.00
N THR A 41 2.52 0.77 1.89
CA THR A 41 1.09 1.08 1.68
C THR A 41 0.62 0.55 0.34
N ASP A 42 -0.66 0.17 0.27
CA ASP A 42 -1.26 -0.36 -0.95
C ASP A 42 -1.77 0.74 -1.86
N ILE A 43 -1.58 0.52 -3.16
CA ILE A 43 -2.21 1.30 -4.21
C ILE A 43 -3.51 0.61 -4.55
N VAL A 44 -4.63 1.30 -4.38
CA VAL A 44 -5.94 0.82 -4.83
C VAL A 44 -6.09 1.17 -6.32
N PRO A 45 -6.08 0.20 -7.25
CA PRO A 45 -6.08 0.49 -8.67
C PRO A 45 -7.34 1.26 -9.10
N GLY A 46 -7.15 2.26 -9.97
CA GLY A 46 -8.24 3.09 -10.49
C GLY A 46 -8.67 4.22 -9.56
N MET A 47 -8.36 4.17 -8.26
CA MET A 47 -8.75 5.21 -7.31
C MET A 47 -7.76 6.38 -7.36
N GLU A 48 -8.27 7.59 -7.26
CA GLU A 48 -7.48 8.82 -7.35
C GLU A 48 -7.01 9.32 -5.98
N THR A 49 -7.91 9.28 -4.99
CA THR A 49 -7.65 9.82 -3.65
C THR A 49 -8.49 9.13 -2.59
N ASN A 50 -8.29 9.51 -1.34
CA ASN A 50 -9.12 9.12 -0.23
C ASN A 50 -10.04 10.26 0.20
N VAL A 51 -11.27 9.92 0.59
CA VAL A 51 -12.28 10.82 1.15
C VAL A 51 -12.74 10.29 2.48
N THR A 52 -12.98 11.18 3.43
CA THR A 52 -13.59 10.86 4.71
C THR A 52 -15.11 11.02 4.59
N ASP A 53 -15.87 9.98 4.93
CA ASP A 53 -17.33 10.05 4.95
C ASP A 53 -17.88 10.74 6.21
N GLU A 54 -19.19 10.94 6.27
CA GLU A 54 -19.89 11.59 7.40
C GLU A 54 -19.68 10.86 8.74
N ALA A 55 -19.38 9.57 8.70
CA ALA A 55 -19.07 8.76 9.89
C ALA A 55 -17.57 8.79 10.25
N GLY A 56 -16.75 9.59 9.55
CA GLY A 56 -15.31 9.70 9.79
C GLY A 56 -14.47 8.58 9.17
N ARG A 57 -15.05 7.74 8.29
CA ARG A 57 -14.34 6.61 7.68
C ARG A 57 -13.65 7.02 6.40
N LEU A 58 -12.39 6.60 6.26
CA LEU A 58 -11.60 6.84 5.05
C LEU A 58 -11.98 5.84 3.95
N ARG A 59 -12.26 6.34 2.74
CA ARG A 59 -12.60 5.54 1.56
C ARG A 59 -11.79 5.99 0.35
N ALA A 60 -11.24 5.05 -0.40
CA ALA A 60 -10.64 5.33 -1.70
C ALA A 60 -11.76 5.59 -2.72
N VAL A 61 -11.60 6.63 -3.55
CA VAL A 61 -12.60 7.04 -4.55
C VAL A 61 -11.96 7.30 -5.91
N ASP A 62 -12.72 7.04 -6.98
CA ASP A 62 -12.45 7.48 -8.35
C ASP A 62 -13.47 8.56 -8.71
N TYR A 63 -12.99 9.75 -9.08
CA TYR A 63 -13.85 10.88 -9.46
C TYR A 63 -14.12 10.94 -10.97
N ARG A 64 -13.54 10.05 -11.76
CA ARG A 64 -13.81 9.99 -13.20
C ARG A 64 -15.20 9.39 -13.43
N PRO A 65 -15.99 9.99 -14.34
CA PRO A 65 -17.31 9.48 -14.71
C PRO A 65 -17.25 8.17 -15.51
#